data_AF-A0A9J6GAT8-F1
#
_entry.id   AF-A0A9J6GAT8-F1
#
_cell.length_a   1.000
_cell.length_b   1.000
_cell.length_c   1.000
_cell.angle_alpha   90.00
_cell.angle_beta   90.00
_cell.angle_gamma   90.00
#
_symmetry.space_group_name_H-M   'P 1'
#
loop_
_entity.id
_entity.type
_entity.pdbx_description
1 polymer ?
#
loop_
_entity_poly.entity_id
_entity_poly.type
_entity_poly.pdbx_seq_one_letter_code
_entity_poly.pdbx_strand_id
1 'polypeptide(L)'
;MASRRDTGRPAQIVRIEGGKGCSLDNNALKRILLDDNVKDLPVVVVSVAGIFRKGKSFLLNFFLQYMRSRGQGDWMVNNVPSEGFRWRGGSDTETLGIWIWDEVFVSKKSFPANLTVATLQLTISR
;
A
#
# COMPACT_ATOMS: atom_id res chain seq x y z
N MET A 1 -14.13 1.62 21.64
CA MET A 1 -12.79 1.17 21.17
C MET A 1 -13.00 -0.08 20.32
N ALA A 2 -13.18 0.06 19.00
CA ALA A 2 -13.31 -1.11 18.13
C ALA A 2 -11.91 -1.71 17.91
N SER A 3 -11.75 -3.01 18.17
CA SER A 3 -10.51 -3.74 17.87
C SER A 3 -10.27 -3.67 16.35
N ARG A 4 -9.30 -2.86 15.93
CA ARG A 4 -8.89 -2.77 14.52
C ARG A 4 -8.26 -4.11 14.17
N ARG A 5 -8.96 -4.92 13.37
CA ARG A 5 -8.40 -6.15 12.83
C ARG A 5 -7.30 -5.74 11.84
N ASP A 6 -6.08 -6.24 12.02
CA ASP A 6 -4.98 -6.10 11.05
C ASP A 6 -5.32 -6.91 9.78
N THR A 7 -6.16 -6.37 8.89
CA THR A 7 -6.72 -7.12 7.74
C THR A 7 -6.44 -6.51 6.38
N GLY A 8 -5.52 -5.53 6.31
CA GLY A 8 -5.14 -4.93 5.04
C GLY A 8 -4.66 -5.96 4.02
N ARG A 9 -4.98 -5.74 2.75
CA ARG A 9 -4.60 -6.60 1.63
C ARG A 9 -4.25 -5.76 0.40
N PRO A 10 -3.43 -6.30 -0.52
CA PRO A 10 -3.14 -5.61 -1.76
C PRO A 10 -4.38 -5.62 -2.66
N ALA A 11 -4.81 -4.44 -3.10
CA ALA A 11 -5.88 -4.25 -4.06
C ALA A 11 -5.31 -3.64 -5.36
N GLN A 12 -5.61 -4.26 -6.50
CA GLN A 12 -5.18 -3.71 -7.79
C GLN A 12 -6.14 -2.60 -8.21
N ILE A 13 -5.63 -1.38 -8.38
CA ILE A 13 -6.42 -0.22 -8.81
C ILE A 13 -6.20 0.13 -10.27
N VAL A 14 -5.05 -0.23 -10.85
CA VAL A 14 -4.85 -0.11 -12.31
C VAL A 14 -4.37 -1.44 -12.86
N ARG A 15 -5.11 -1.94 -13.86
CA ARG A 15 -4.77 -3.15 -14.61
C ARG A 15 -4.18 -2.76 -15.96
N ILE A 16 -3.15 -3.47 -16.38
CA ILE A 16 -2.54 -3.31 -17.70
C ILE A 16 -3.07 -4.41 -18.61
N GLU A 17 -3.64 -4.04 -19.75
CA GLU A 17 -4.32 -4.96 -20.65
C GLU A 17 -3.44 -5.26 -21.87
N GLY A 18 -2.35 -5.99 -21.68
CA GLY A 18 -1.60 -6.65 -22.76
C GLY A 18 -1.35 -5.83 -24.05
N GLY A 19 -1.06 -4.53 -23.93
CA GLY A 19 -0.82 -3.62 -25.07
C GLY A 19 -2.02 -2.84 -25.61
N LYS A 20 -3.23 -3.02 -25.05
CA LYS A 20 -4.47 -2.33 -25.44
C LYS A 20 -4.83 -1.12 -24.57
N GLY A 21 -4.00 -0.83 -23.55
CA GLY A 21 -4.20 0.29 -22.62
C GLY A 21 -4.18 -0.16 -21.16
N CYS A 22 -4.80 0.64 -20.32
CA CYS A 22 -4.98 0.35 -18.90
C CYS A 22 -6.42 0.65 -18.45
N SER A 23 -6.89 -0.10 -17.46
CA SER A 23 -8.20 0.09 -16.85
C SER A 23 -8.08 0.40 -15.35
N LEU A 24 -8.94 1.29 -14.88
CA LEU A 24 -9.01 1.75 -13.49
C LEU A 24 -10.12 1.01 -12.75
N ASP A 25 -9.80 0.38 -11.63
CA ASP A 25 -10.80 -0.20 -10.72
C ASP A 25 -11.37 0.88 -9.81
N ASN A 26 -12.36 1.60 -10.34
CA ASN A 26 -13.06 2.65 -9.60
C ASN A 26 -13.74 2.14 -8.33
N ASN A 27 -14.17 0.88 -8.30
CA ASN A 27 -14.85 0.31 -7.13
C ASN A 27 -13.87 0.08 -6.00
N ALA A 28 -12.68 -0.44 -6.30
CA ALA A 28 -11.61 -0.58 -5.32
C ALA A 28 -11.19 0.79 -4.74
N LEU A 29 -11.01 1.80 -5.58
CA LEU A 29 -10.66 3.15 -5.14
C LEU A 29 -11.73 3.80 -4.27
N LYS A 30 -13.00 3.75 -4.71
CA LYS A 30 -14.12 4.31 -3.93
C LYS A 30 -14.22 3.66 -2.56
N ARG A 31 -14.10 2.33 -2.49
CA ARG A 31 -14.14 1.58 -1.23
C ARG A 31 -13.04 2.03 -0.25
N ILE A 32 -11.85 2.37 -0.74
CA ILE A 32 -10.69 2.71 0.11
C ILE A 32 -10.70 4.19 0.49
N LEU A 33 -10.95 5.07 -0.48
CA LEU A 33 -10.77 6.53 -0.31
C LEU A 33 -12.06 7.25 0.10
N LEU A 34 -13.23 6.67 -0.16
CA LEU A 34 -14.52 7.26 0.22
C LEU A 34 -15.14 6.61 1.46
N ASP A 35 -14.37 5.81 2.20
CA ASP A 35 -14.80 5.31 3.51
C ASP A 35 -15.04 6.50 4.47
N ASP A 36 -16.19 6.52 5.12
CA ASP A 36 -16.63 7.63 5.98
C ASP A 36 -15.64 7.96 7.10
N ASN A 37 -14.77 7.03 7.50
CA ASN A 37 -13.76 7.24 8.53
C ASN A 37 -12.54 8.04 8.05
N VAL A 38 -12.34 8.16 6.72
CA VAL A 38 -11.12 8.75 6.15
C VAL A 38 -11.36 9.73 4.99
N LYS A 39 -12.54 9.73 4.36
CA LYS A 39 -12.83 10.49 3.14
C LYS A 39 -12.63 12.01 3.26
N ASP A 40 -12.82 12.56 4.45
CA ASP A 40 -12.72 14.00 4.73
C ASP A 40 -11.35 14.39 5.32
N LEU A 41 -10.42 13.43 5.42
CA LEU A 41 -9.10 13.67 5.96
C LEU A 41 -8.08 13.97 4.83
N PRO A 42 -7.14 14.90 5.03
CA PRO A 42 -6.01 15.10 4.13
C PRO A 42 -5.25 13.79 3.85
N VAL A 43 -5.00 13.50 2.58
CA VAL A 43 -4.35 12.26 2.15
C VAL A 43 -2.89 12.51 1.77
N VAL A 44 -2.01 11.63 2.23
CA VAL A 44 -0.64 11.44 1.75
C VAL A 44 -0.53 10.10 1.07
N VAL A 45 0.05 10.13 -0.12
CA VAL A 45 0.27 8.96 -0.95
C VAL A 45 1.76 8.67 -0.97
N VAL A 46 2.16 7.54 -0.42
CA VAL A 46 3.53 7.03 -0.50
C VAL A 46 3.58 6.03 -1.64
N SER A 47 4.42 6.28 -2.64
CA SER A 47 4.50 5.44 -3.83
C SER A 47 5.93 5.00 -4.12
N VAL A 48 6.11 3.71 -4.41
CA VAL A 48 7.40 3.15 -4.84
C VAL A 48 7.28 2.68 -6.28
N ALA A 49 8.01 3.34 -7.19
CA ALA A 49 8.09 3.02 -8.61
C ALA A 49 9.52 2.58 -8.99
N GLY A 50 9.65 1.75 -10.01
CA GLY A 50 10.96 1.37 -10.53
C GLY A 50 10.97 0.06 -11.30
N ILE A 51 12.16 -0.33 -11.75
CA ILE A 51 12.40 -1.49 -12.61
C ILE A 51 11.95 -2.79 -11.91
N PHE A 52 11.53 -3.76 -12.71
CA PHE A 52 11.16 -5.11 -12.28
C PHE A 52 12.26 -5.76 -11.42
N ARG A 53 11.86 -6.52 -10.40
CA ARG A 53 12.73 -7.32 -9.51
C ARG A 53 13.79 -6.56 -8.69
N LYS A 54 13.54 -5.29 -8.35
CA LYS A 54 14.39 -4.51 -7.41
C LYS A 54 13.83 -4.42 -5.98
N GLY A 55 13.00 -5.38 -5.56
CA GLY A 55 12.53 -5.47 -4.18
C GLY A 55 11.50 -4.40 -3.76
N LYS A 56 10.72 -3.85 -4.69
CA LYS A 56 9.71 -2.80 -4.38
C LYS A 56 8.65 -3.26 -3.37
N SER A 57 8.01 -4.41 -3.62
CA SER A 57 7.05 -5.01 -2.68
C SER A 57 7.69 -5.27 -1.31
N PHE A 58 8.94 -5.75 -1.32
CA PHE A 58 9.69 -6.04 -0.11
C PHE A 58 9.89 -4.76 0.73
N LEU A 59 10.33 -3.66 0.13
CA LEU A 59 10.45 -2.37 0.80
C LEU A 59 9.09 -1.86 1.33
N LEU A 60 8.04 -1.94 0.51
CA LEU A 60 6.70 -1.48 0.92
C LEU A 60 6.19 -2.26 2.14
N ASN A 61 6.54 -3.53 2.29
CA ASN A 61 6.14 -4.31 3.46
C ASN A 61 6.79 -3.80 4.77
N PHE A 62 8.00 -3.25 4.70
CA PHE A 62 8.59 -2.55 5.87
C PHE A 62 7.83 -1.25 6.19
N PHE A 63 7.34 -0.53 5.18
CA PHE A 63 6.49 0.64 5.43
C PHE A 63 5.17 0.25 6.10
N LEU A 64 4.55 -0.86 5.67
CA LEU A 64 3.36 -1.41 6.33
C LEU A 64 3.64 -1.75 7.80
N GLN A 65 4.75 -2.44 8.07
CA GLN A 65 5.18 -2.78 9.42
C GLN A 65 5.40 -1.52 10.28
N TYR A 66 6.10 -0.52 9.74
CA TYR A 66 6.31 0.77 10.42
C TYR A 66 5.00 1.50 10.73
N MET A 67 4.05 1.55 9.79
CA MET A 67 2.78 2.25 9.99
C MET A 67 1.89 1.53 11.01
N ARG A 68 1.88 0.18 11.02
CA ARG A 68 1.17 -0.64 12.01
C ARG A 68 1.74 -0.45 13.41
N SER A 69 3.07 -0.46 13.55
CA SER A 69 3.75 -0.18 14.83
C SER A 69 3.72 1.30 15.22
N ARG A 70 3.29 2.19 14.32
CA ARG A 70 3.36 3.66 14.46
C ARG A 70 4.77 4.16 14.76
N GLY A 71 5.79 3.43 14.30
CA GLY A 71 7.19 3.69 14.61
C GLY A 71 7.54 3.56 16.09
N GLN A 72 6.73 2.83 16.87
CA GLN A 72 6.97 2.58 18.28
C GLN A 72 7.65 1.23 18.47
N GLY A 73 8.49 1.16 19.51
CA GLY A 73 9.24 -0.04 19.85
C GLY A 73 10.21 -0.47 18.75
N ASP A 74 10.61 -1.72 18.82
CA ASP A 74 11.59 -2.31 17.92
C ASP A 74 10.96 -2.84 16.63
N TRP A 75 10.36 -1.93 15.86
CA TRP A 75 9.54 -2.28 14.71
C TRP A 75 10.32 -2.93 13.56
N MET A 76 11.64 -2.81 13.54
CA MET A 76 12.51 -3.28 12.44
C MET A 76 13.19 -4.62 12.75
N VAL A 77 13.20 -5.08 14.00
CA VAL A 77 14.10 -6.19 14.39
C VAL A 77 13.59 -7.57 13.99
N ASN A 78 14.48 -8.26 13.27
CA ASN A 78 14.61 -9.70 12.99
C ASN A 78 13.47 -10.47 12.31
N ASN A 79 12.33 -9.84 11.98
CA ASN A 79 11.32 -10.52 11.18
C ASN A 79 11.10 -9.79 9.85
N VAL A 80 11.49 -10.47 8.77
CA VAL A 80 10.99 -10.12 7.42
C VAL A 80 9.47 -10.01 7.52
N PRO A 81 8.85 -8.93 7.01
CA PRO A 81 7.41 -8.76 7.11
C PRO A 81 6.68 -10.02 6.61
N SER A 82 5.95 -10.68 7.51
CA SER A 82 5.20 -11.91 7.20
C SER A 82 3.93 -11.64 6.39
N GLU A 83 3.51 -10.38 6.33
CA GLU A 83 2.31 -9.90 5.66
C GLU A 83 2.61 -8.63 4.85
N GLY A 84 1.86 -8.42 3.77
CA GLY A 84 2.01 -7.25 2.94
C GLY A 84 1.71 -7.52 1.47
N PHE A 85 2.27 -6.68 0.60
CA PHE A 85 2.30 -6.93 -0.83
C PHE A 85 3.00 -8.26 -1.11
N ARG A 86 2.45 -9.03 -2.04
CA ARG A 86 3.07 -10.29 -2.47
C ARG A 86 4.46 -9.99 -3.03
N TRP A 87 5.41 -10.79 -2.56
CA TRP A 87 6.79 -10.79 -3.02
C TRP A 87 7.32 -12.22 -2.94
N ARG A 88 8.08 -12.63 -3.95
CA ARG A 88 8.79 -13.92 -3.98
C ARG A 88 10.15 -13.71 -4.62
N GLY A 89 11.14 -14.47 -4.17
CA GLY A 89 12.36 -14.67 -4.97
C GLY A 89 12.02 -15.52 -6.19
N GLY A 90 12.47 -15.12 -7.38
CA GLY A 90 12.14 -15.82 -8.64
C GLY A 90 11.99 -14.87 -9.82
N SER A 91 11.88 -15.41 -11.04
CA SER A 91 11.77 -14.69 -12.31
C SER A 91 10.35 -14.28 -12.71
N ASP A 92 9.34 -14.85 -12.07
CA ASP A 92 7.95 -14.67 -12.47
C ASP A 92 7.37 -13.32 -12.00
N THR A 93 6.55 -12.74 -12.86
CA THR A 93 6.02 -11.38 -12.72
C THR A 93 4.81 -11.37 -11.80
N GLU A 94 4.98 -10.90 -10.56
CA GLU A 94 3.90 -10.89 -9.55
C GLU A 94 3.02 -9.61 -9.59
N THR A 95 3.54 -8.47 -10.07
CA THR A 95 2.81 -7.19 -10.00
C THR A 95 2.91 -6.40 -11.31
N LEU A 96 1.87 -6.46 -12.16
CA LEU A 96 1.68 -5.52 -13.26
C LEU A 96 0.63 -4.47 -12.88
N GLY A 97 0.85 -3.23 -13.32
CA GLY A 97 -0.04 -2.11 -13.04
C GLY A 97 0.20 -1.46 -11.68
N ILE A 98 -0.88 -0.92 -11.09
CA ILE A 98 -0.83 -0.19 -9.82
C ILE A 98 -1.64 -0.92 -8.77
N TRP A 99 -0.99 -1.15 -7.63
CA TRP A 99 -1.58 -1.80 -6.47
C TRP A 99 -1.57 -0.81 -5.30
N ILE A 100 -2.61 -0.84 -4.50
CA ILE A 100 -2.76 -0.06 -3.27
C ILE A 100 -2.93 -1.03 -2.10
N TRP A 101 -2.47 -0.63 -0.92
CA TRP A 101 -2.85 -1.32 0.31
C TRP A 101 -4.23 -0.83 0.75
N ASP A 102 -5.21 -1.73 0.91
CA ASP A 102 -6.60 -1.33 1.19
C ASP A 102 -6.88 -0.92 2.64
N GLU A 103 -5.88 -1.05 3.52
CA GLU A 103 -5.91 -0.46 4.85
C GLU A 103 -5.27 0.94 4.83
N VAL A 104 -6.04 1.93 5.26
CA VAL A 104 -5.62 3.32 5.34
C VAL A 104 -5.13 3.66 6.75
N PHE A 105 -3.93 4.22 6.87
CA PHE A 105 -3.30 4.53 8.16
C PHE A 105 -3.53 5.99 8.55
N VAL A 106 -4.17 6.22 9.70
CA VAL A 106 -4.45 7.57 10.20
C VAL A 106 -3.41 7.94 11.27
N SER A 107 -2.67 9.02 11.02
CA SER A 107 -1.68 9.55 11.96
C SER A 107 -2.21 10.80 12.66
N LYS A 108 -2.05 10.84 14.00
CA LYS A 108 -2.37 11.99 14.85
C LYS A 108 -1.14 12.89 15.13
N LYS A 109 0.04 12.57 14.59
CA LYS A 109 1.23 13.41 14.80
C LYS A 109 1.02 14.77 14.13
N SER A 110 1.47 15.82 14.80
CA SER A 110 1.39 17.24 14.43
C SER A 110 2.02 17.52 13.06
N PHE A 111 1.25 17.28 12.01
CA PHE A 111 1.14 18.22 10.91
C PHE A 111 -0.08 19.11 11.23
N PRO A 112 -0.25 20.29 10.61
CA PRO A 112 -1.37 21.18 10.91
C PRO A 112 -2.78 20.56 10.71
N ALA A 113 -2.89 19.31 10.25
CA ALA A 113 -4.11 18.51 10.23
C ALA A 113 -3.82 17.00 10.40
N ASN A 114 -4.81 16.24 10.86
CA ASN A 114 -4.79 14.77 10.86
C ASN A 114 -4.51 14.25 9.43
N LEU A 115 -3.62 13.27 9.29
CA LEU A 115 -3.13 12.80 7.99
C LEU A 115 -3.49 11.34 7.73
N THR A 116 -3.97 11.07 6.53
CA THR A 116 -4.35 9.77 6.02
C THR A 116 -3.26 9.26 5.08
N VAL A 117 -2.55 8.19 5.43
CA VAL A 117 -1.50 7.62 4.58
C VAL A 117 -2.05 6.44 3.79
N ALA A 118 -2.03 6.58 2.46
CA ALA A 118 -2.23 5.50 1.51
C ALA A 118 -0.87 5.06 0.95
N THR A 119 -0.63 3.75 0.88
CA THR A 119 0.59 3.21 0.24
C THR A 119 0.27 2.61 -1.11
N LEU A 120 1.03 3.03 -2.12
CA LEU A 120 0.95 2.57 -3.50
C LEU A 120 2.21 1.83 -3.89
N GLN A 121 2.01 0.71 -4.59
CA GLN A 121 3.04 0.07 -5.39
C GLN A 121 2.81 0.38 -6.86
N LEU A 122 3.79 1.02 -7.49
CA LEU A 122 3.84 1.23 -8.93
C LEU A 122 4.81 0.23 -9.55
N THR A 123 4.31 -0.65 -10.42
CA THR A 123 5.18 -1.46 -11.28
C THR A 123 4.81 -1.23 -12.74
N ILE A 124 5.68 -0.47 -13.41
CA ILE A 124 5.66 -0.30 -14.84
C ILE A 124 6.70 -1.28 -15.38
N SER A 125 6.26 -2.34 -16.07
CA SER A 125 7.15 -3.11 -16.93
C SER A 125 7.37 -2.31 -18.21
N ARG A 126 8.62 -2.08 -18.59
CA ARG A 126 8.94 -1.85 -20.00
C ARG A 126 8.87 -3.18 -20.74
#